data_AF-A0A2S6AZL6-F1
#
_entry.id   AF-A0A2S6AZL6-F1
#
_cell.length_a   1.000
_cell.length_b   1.000
_cell.length_c   1.000
_cell.angle_alpha   90.00
_cell.angle_beta   90.00
_cell.angle_gamma   90.00
#
_symmetry.space_group_name_H-M   'P 1'
#
loop_
_entity.id
_entity.type
_entity.pdbx_description
1 polymer ?
#
loop_
_entity_poly.entity_id
_entity_poly.type
_entity_poly.pdbx_seq_one_letter_code
_entity_poly.pdbx_strand_id
1 'polypeptide(L)' 'ELRQRLFAPFSAGSTSSGSGLGLAICREIVLALGGRISLDNRSAPAGEDGTERVIGLDAVVRLPLSSAPLSRHNS' A
#
# COMPACT_ATOMS: atom_id res chain seq x y z
N GLU A 1 -7.83 21.89 20.16
CA GLU A 1 -6.81 20.87 20.47
C GLU A 1 -7.20 19.49 19.90
N LEU A 2 -7.35 19.37 18.57
CA LEU A 2 -7.81 18.12 17.88
C LEU A 2 -7.10 17.91 16.53
N ARG A 3 -5.86 18.39 16.41
CA ARG A 3 -5.07 18.35 15.17
C ARG A 3 -3.97 17.28 15.18
N GLN A 4 -3.82 16.53 16.28
CA GLN A 4 -2.73 15.57 16.50
C GLN A 4 -3.15 14.09 16.36
N ARG A 5 -4.41 13.81 16.00
CA ARG A 5 -4.88 12.43 15.71
C ARG A 5 -4.91 12.08 14.22
N LEU A 6 -4.41 12.97 13.35
CA LEU A 6 -4.27 12.74 11.90
C LEU A 6 -2.96 12.03 11.51
N PHE A 7 -2.16 11.62 12.50
CA PHE A 7 -0.96 10.84 12.27
C PHE A 7 -1.31 9.34 12.10
N ALA A 8 -1.37 8.92 10.82
CA ALA A 8 -1.17 7.56 10.28
C ALA A 8 -2.35 6.54 10.29
N PRO A 9 -2.39 5.56 9.36
CA PRO A 9 -2.15 5.56 7.91
C PRO A 9 -3.46 5.49 7.09
N PHE A 10 -3.46 6.13 5.92
CA PHE A 10 -4.46 6.17 4.83
C PHE A 10 -5.92 6.48 5.22
N SER A 11 -6.28 7.77 5.04
CA SER A 11 -7.62 8.35 5.19
C SER A 11 -8.72 7.45 4.64
N ALA A 12 -9.56 6.92 5.53
CA ALA A 12 -10.80 6.24 5.18
C ALA A 12 -11.77 7.25 4.54
N GLY A 13 -11.75 7.30 3.21
CA GLY A 13 -12.78 7.98 2.44
C GLY A 13 -14.08 7.17 2.49
N SER A 14 -15.10 7.74 3.11
CA SER A 14 -16.50 7.33 3.10
C SER A 14 -16.91 6.09 3.90
N THR A 15 -18.10 6.21 4.48
CA THR A 15 -18.72 5.45 5.58
C THR A 15 -19.07 3.99 5.26
N SER A 16 -18.65 3.47 4.11
CA SER A 16 -18.73 2.04 3.73
C SER A 16 -17.37 1.34 3.71
N SER A 17 -16.27 2.08 3.88
CA SER A 17 -14.91 1.57 3.89
C SER A 17 -14.55 1.19 5.32
N GLY A 18 -14.10 -0.06 5.55
CA GLY A 18 -13.55 -0.48 6.84
C GLY A 18 -12.54 0.54 7.36
N SER A 19 -12.33 0.58 8.67
CA SER A 19 -11.66 1.59 9.52
C SER A 19 -10.30 2.20 9.10
N GLY A 20 -9.80 1.97 7.88
CA GLY A 20 -8.47 2.38 7.41
C GLY A 20 -7.37 1.41 7.85
N LEU A 21 -7.71 0.43 8.69
CA LEU A 21 -6.73 -0.41 9.38
C LEU A 21 -6.07 -1.46 8.49
N GLY A 22 -6.75 -1.96 7.46
CA GLY A 22 -6.20 -3.03 6.61
C GLY A 22 -4.87 -2.62 5.96
N LEU A 23 -4.82 -1.44 5.34
CA LEU A 23 -3.61 -0.92 4.71
C LEU A 23 -2.57 -0.47 5.74
N ALA A 24 -3.01 -0.01 6.92
CA ALA A 24 -2.12 0.30 8.03
C ALA A 24 -1.34 -0.94 8.49
N ILE A 25 -2.05 -2.04 8.70
CA ILE A 25 -1.47 -3.33 9.09
C ILE A 25 -0.54 -3.85 7.98
N CYS A 26 -0.97 -3.82 6.72
CA CYS A 26 -0.11 -4.21 5.59
C CYS A 26 1.19 -3.41 5.55
N ARG A 27 1.13 -2.10 5.79
CA ARG A 27 2.32 -1.25 5.82
C ARG A 27 3.27 -1.66 6.95
N GLU A 28 2.77 -1.87 8.17
CA GLU A 28 3.61 -2.28 9.30
C GLU A 28 4.26 -3.65 9.07
N ILE A 29 3.51 -4.62 8.53
CA ILE A 29 4.06 -5.93 8.15
C ILE A 29 5.19 -5.78 7.12
N VAL A 30 4.96 -5.01 6.06
CA VAL A 30 5.95 -4.82 4.99
C VAL A 30 7.21 -4.13 5.52
N LEU A 31 7.06 -3.13 6.40
CA LEU A 31 8.20 -2.47 7.04
C LEU A 31 8.97 -3.42 7.98
N ALA A 32 8.26 -4.22 8.77
CA ALA A 32 8.89 -5.21 9.64
C ALA A 32 9.70 -6.26 8.86
N LEU A 33 9.28 -6.57 7.63
CA LEU A 33 10.00 -7.44 6.70
C LEU A 33 11.12 -6.74 5.91
N GLY A 34 11.42 -5.46 6.21
CA GLY A 34 12.44 -4.67 5.49
C GLY A 34 12.04 -4.32 4.06
N GLY A 35 10.76 -4.39 3.73
CA GLY A 35 10.21 -4.09 2.43
C GLY A 35 9.66 -2.68 2.28
N ARG A 36 9.00 -2.44 1.14
CA ARG A 36 8.27 -1.20 0.85
C ARG A 36 6.93 -1.50 0.18
N ILE A 37 5.91 -0.70 0.49
CA ILE A 37 4.58 -0.75 -0.12
C ILE A 37 4.30 0.58 -0.85
N SER A 38 3.76 0.49 -2.05
CA SER A 38 3.33 1.63 -2.89
C SER A 38 1.87 1.46 -3.27
N LEU A 39 1.12 2.56 -3.26
CA LEU A 39 -0.30 2.62 -3.60
C LEU A 39 -0.47 3.69 -4.67
N ASP A 40 -0.80 3.28 -5.89
CA ASP A 40 -0.86 4.15 -7.06
C ASP A 40 -2.28 4.08 -7.64
N ASN A 41 -2.98 5.21 -7.65
CA ASN A 41 -4.30 5.28 -8.26
C ASN A 41 -4.17 5.16 -9.78
N ARG A 42 -4.94 4.25 -10.37
CA ARG A 42 -5.09 4.19 -11.82
C ARG A 42 -6.16 5.17 -12.24
N SER A 43 -5.80 6.08 -13.14
CA SER A 43 -6.71 7.05 -13.71
C SER A 43 -7.09 6.70 -15.15
N ALA A 44 -8.33 7.01 -15.52
CA ALA A 44 -8.73 7.08 -16.91
C ALA A 44 -8.17 8.36 -17.55
N PRO A 45 -7.97 8.37 -18.89
CA PRO A 45 -7.70 9.59 -19.62
C PRO A 45 -8.75 10.66 -19.27
N ALA A 46 -8.30 11.91 -19.14
CA ALA A 46 -9.19 13.03 -18.84
C ALA A 46 -10.30 13.09 -19.90
N GLY A 47 -11.55 13.20 -19.44
CA GLY A 47 -12.70 13.37 -20.32
C GLY A 47 -12.68 14.73 -21.01
N GLU A 48 -13.71 14.99 -21.82
CA GLU A 48 -13.90 16.29 -22.49
C GLU A 48 -14.04 17.46 -21.48
N ASP A 49 -14.41 17.15 -20.24
CA ASP A 49 -14.49 18.08 -19.11
C ASP A 49 -13.13 18.33 -18.41
N GLY A 50 -12.05 17.70 -18.88
CA GLY A 50 -10.70 17.81 -18.33
C GLY A 50 -10.53 17.12 -16.97
N THR A 51 -11.52 16.37 -16.49
CA THR A 51 -11.45 15.73 -15.18
C THR A 51 -10.81 14.35 -15.27
N GLU A 52 -9.81 14.12 -14.43
CA GLU A 52 -9.20 12.80 -14.28
C GLU A 52 -10.05 11.95 -13.33
N ARG A 53 -10.48 10.78 -13.81
CA ARG A 53 -11.29 9.87 -13.00
C ARG A 53 -10.46 8.68 -12.55
N VAL A 54 -10.39 8.46 -11.24
CA VAL A 54 -9.81 7.24 -10.67
C VAL A 54 -10.68 6.05 -11.05
N ILE A 55 -10.08 5.08 -11.74
CA ILE A 55 -10.72 3.84 -12.19
C ILE A 55 -10.23 2.61 -11.43
N GLY A 56 -9.24 2.76 -10.56
CA GLY A 56 -8.76 1.67 -9.71
C GLY A 56 -7.53 2.04 -8.88
N LEU A 57 -6.97 1.04 -8.21
CA LEU A 57 -5.79 1.15 -7.36
C LEU A 57 -4.83 0.00 -7.68
N ASP A 58 -3.56 0.32 -7.89
CA ASP A 58 -2.47 -0.63 -7.86
C ASP A 58 -1.80 -0.61 -6.49
N ALA A 59 -1.68 -1.77 -5.85
CA ALA A 59 -1.02 -1.94 -4.57
C ALA A 59 0.19 -2.87 -4.73
N VAL A 60 1.39 -2.31 -4.66
CA VAL A 60 2.62 -3.04 -4.96
C VAL A 60 3.50 -3.16 -3.71
N VAL A 61 3.84 -4.38 -3.34
CA VAL A 61 4.76 -4.69 -2.25
C VAL A 61 6.08 -5.22 -2.81
N ARG A 62 7.20 -4.68 -2.33
CA ARG A 62 8.55 -5.15 -2.66
C ARG A 62 9.24 -5.59 -1.37
N LEU A 63 9.69 -6.84 -1.35
CA LEU A 63 10.40 -7.44 -0.21
C LEU A 63 11.82 -7.84 -0.63
N PRO A 64 12.80 -7.82 0.30
CA PRO A 64 14.11 -8.40 0.07
C PRO A 64 13.98 -9.90 -0.25
N LEU A 65 14.69 -10.37 -1.28
CA LEU A 65 14.82 -11.81 -1.52
C LEU A 65 15.71 -12.40 -0.43
N SER A 66 15.22 -13.43 0.26
CA SER A 66 16.03 -14.16 1.25
C SER A 66 17.16 -14.88 0.53
N SER A 67 18.40 -14.49 0.83
CA SER A 67 19.58 -15.24 0.41
C SER A 67 19.75 -16.46 1.32
N ALA A 68 18.85 -17.45 1.21
CA ALA A 68 19.16 -18.77 1.73
C ALA A 68 20.27 -19.34 0.83
N PRO A 69 21.48 -19.61 1.35
CA PRO A 69 22.45 -20.36 0.56
C PRO A 69 21.80 -21.71 0.25
N LEU A 70 21.78 -22.09 -1.03
CA LEU A 70 21.48 -23.45 -1.45
C LEU A 70 22.51 -24.33 -0.76
N SER A 71 22.15 -24.93 0.38
CA SER A 71 22.96 -25.94 1.04
C SER A 71 22.99 -27.12 0.08
N ARG A 72 24.03 -27.17 -0.77
CA ARG A 72 24.30 -28.29 -1.66
C ARG A 72 24.69 -29.46 -0.77
N HIS A 73 23.69 -30.19 -0.30
CA HIS A 73 23.89 -31.49 0.31
C HIS A 73 24.18 -32.47 -0.83
N ASN A 74 25.46 -32.58 -1.21
CA ASN A 74 25.93 -33.65 -2.08
C ASN A 74 26.66 -34.65 -1.19
N SER A 75 25.98 -35.73 -0.82
CA SER A 75 26.56 -36.96 -0.28
C SER A 75 26.56 -38.01 -1.37
#